data_AF-A0A4Q3H8F2-F1
#
_entry.id   AF-A0A4Q3H8F2-F1
#
_cell.length_a   1.000
_cell.length_b   1.000
_cell.length_c   1.000
_cell.angle_alpha   90.00
_cell.angle_beta   90.00
_cell.angle_gamma   90.00
#
_symmetry.space_group_name_H-M   'P 1'
#
loop_
_entity.id
_entity.type
_entity.pdbx_description
1 polymer ?
#
loop_
_entity_poly.entity_id
_entity_poly.type
_entity_poly.pdbx_seq_one_letter_code
_entity_poly.pdbx_strand_id
1 'polypeptide(L)'
;MRGSNLRLLSVAWPFILIILVQTALATFSLQVTSSLRAYVSGESLWSKGQRDAIYFLHSYLDNGEPEQLARYRAAIAIPLGDRDARLALEADPPDLAAAAAGYLQGGNHPDDIPGLTWLYRYFSWLPDMQNSIQDWRVADVGML
;
A
#
# COMPACT_ATOMS: atom_id res chain seq x y z
N MET A 1 -36.20 -37.06 23.55
CA MET A 1 -34.89 -36.38 23.45
C MET A 1 -34.69 -35.49 22.20
N ARG A 2 -35.51 -35.59 21.13
CA ARG A 2 -35.40 -34.71 19.93
C ARG A 2 -35.82 -33.24 20.14
N GLY A 3 -36.75 -32.98 21.07
CA GLY A 3 -37.30 -31.63 21.31
C GLY A 3 -36.41 -30.68 22.13
N SER A 4 -35.46 -31.18 22.93
CA SER A 4 -34.54 -30.32 23.69
C SER A 4 -33.43 -29.75 22.80
N ASN A 5 -32.91 -30.54 21.87
CA ASN A 5 -31.84 -30.11 20.96
C ASN A 5 -32.28 -28.98 20.02
N LEU A 6 -33.54 -29.01 19.54
CA LEU A 6 -34.10 -27.95 18.71
C LEU A 6 -34.31 -26.64 19.50
N ARG A 7 -34.70 -26.72 20.78
CA ARG A 7 -34.79 -25.56 21.66
C ARG A 7 -33.42 -24.98 22.00
N LEU A 8 -32.43 -25.84 22.27
CA LEU A 8 -31.06 -25.42 22.52
C LEU A 8 -30.46 -24.70 21.30
N LEU A 9 -30.64 -25.28 20.10
CA LEU A 9 -30.18 -24.67 18.84
C LEU A 9 -30.90 -23.34 18.55
N SER A 10 -32.21 -23.26 18.83
CA SER A 10 -33.00 -22.03 18.65
C SER A 10 -32.54 -20.88 19.57
N VAL A 11 -31.94 -21.18 20.73
CA VAL A 11 -31.41 -20.17 21.66
C VAL A 11 -29.93 -19.90 21.40
N ALA A 12 -29.16 -20.90 20.97
CA ALA A 12 -27.71 -20.78 20.76
C ALA A 12 -27.34 -20.10 19.44
N TRP A 13 -28.12 -20.26 18.36
CA TRP A 13 -27.79 -19.70 17.06
C TRP A 13 -27.56 -18.17 17.03
N PRO A 14 -28.32 -17.30 17.75
CA PRO A 14 -28.05 -15.87 17.72
C PRO A 14 -26.71 -15.54 18.39
N PHE A 15 -26.33 -16.25 19.45
CA PHE A 15 -25.02 -16.07 20.09
C PHE A 15 -23.88 -16.51 19.17
N ILE A 16 -24.04 -17.65 18.49
CA ILE A 16 -23.07 -18.11 17.49
C ILE A 16 -22.95 -17.07 16.36
N LEU A 17 -24.07 -16.55 15.87
CA LEU A 17 -24.07 -15.52 14.84
C LEU A 17 -23.36 -14.24 15.31
N ILE A 18 -23.66 -13.77 16.52
CA ILE A 18 -23.01 -12.58 17.10
C ILE A 18 -21.50 -12.80 17.21
N ILE A 19 -21.07 -13.97 17.70
CA ILE A 19 -19.64 -14.31 17.81
C ILE A 19 -19.00 -14.29 16.42
N LEU A 20 -19.61 -14.93 15.43
CA LEU A 20 -19.08 -14.94 14.06
C LEU A 20 -18.98 -13.53 13.46
N VAL A 21 -20.00 -12.69 13.65
CA VAL A 21 -20.01 -11.30 13.17
C VAL A 21 -18.94 -10.49 13.88
N GLN A 22 -18.80 -10.63 15.20
CA GLN A 22 -17.77 -9.91 15.96
C GLN A 22 -16.37 -10.36 15.56
N THR A 23 -16.13 -11.66 15.39
CA THR A 23 -14.83 -12.17 14.92
C THR A 23 -14.53 -11.65 13.52
N ALA A 24 -15.49 -11.68 12.60
CA ALA A 24 -15.32 -11.14 11.26
C ALA A 24 -14.99 -9.64 11.27
N LEU A 25 -15.72 -8.86 12.08
CA LEU A 25 -15.50 -7.42 12.22
C LEU A 25 -14.12 -7.11 12.83
N ALA A 26 -13.69 -7.87 13.85
CA ALA A 26 -12.39 -7.72 14.46
C ALA A 26 -11.26 -8.05 13.46
N THR A 27 -11.37 -9.15 12.71
CA THR A 27 -10.40 -9.51 11.68
C THR A 27 -10.34 -8.46 10.56
N PHE A 28 -11.50 -7.98 10.10
CA PHE A 28 -11.57 -6.92 9.10
C PHE A 28 -10.91 -5.61 9.60
N SER A 29 -11.20 -5.20 10.83
CA SER A 29 -10.59 -4.03 11.44
C SER A 29 -9.07 -4.15 11.53
N LEU A 30 -8.57 -5.31 11.96
CA LEU A 30 -7.13 -5.59 12.01
C LEU A 30 -6.49 -5.52 10.62
N GLN A 31 -7.14 -6.07 9.60
CA GLN A 31 -6.64 -6.03 8.23
C GLN A 31 -6.56 -4.59 7.70
N VAL A 32 -7.60 -3.78 7.93
CA VAL A 32 -7.61 -2.36 7.53
C VAL A 32 -6.49 -1.59 8.24
N THR A 33 -6.37 -1.71 9.57
CA THR A 33 -5.33 -1.00 10.33
C THR A 33 -3.92 -1.44 9.94
N SER A 34 -3.71 -2.74 9.68
CA SER A 34 -2.41 -3.24 9.22
C SER A 34 -2.05 -2.69 7.84
N SER A 35 -3.01 -2.70 6.91
CA SER A 35 -2.80 -2.21 5.55
C SER A 35 -2.59 -0.69 5.50
N LEU A 36 -3.32 0.07 6.33
CA LEU A 36 -3.11 1.51 6.47
C LEU A 36 -1.73 1.85 7.04
N ARG A 37 -1.24 1.07 8.02
CA ARG A 37 0.11 1.24 8.56
C ARG A 37 1.16 1.02 7.47
N ALA A 38 1.01 -0.06 6.70
CA ALA A 38 1.87 -0.32 5.55
C ALA A 38 1.82 0.83 4.54
N TYR A 39 0.62 1.36 4.25
CA TYR A 39 0.44 2.48 3.32
C TYR A 39 1.17 3.73 3.77
N VAL A 40 1.01 4.13 5.04
CA VAL A 40 1.70 5.30 5.60
C VAL A 40 3.21 5.08 5.62
N SER A 41 3.67 3.86 5.91
CA SER A 41 5.10 3.52 5.84
C SER A 41 5.64 3.65 4.42
N GLY A 42 4.90 3.16 3.42
CA GLY A 42 5.25 3.29 2.00
C GLY A 42 5.28 4.74 1.53
N GLU A 43 4.28 5.55 1.89
CA GLU A 43 4.26 6.99 1.60
C GLU A 43 5.47 7.70 2.20
N SER A 44 5.87 7.34 3.42
CA SER A 44 7.06 7.92 4.04
C SER A 44 8.34 7.58 3.27
N LEU A 45 8.46 6.35 2.74
CA LEU A 45 9.57 5.94 1.88
C LEU A 45 9.56 6.71 0.57
N TRP A 46 8.40 6.86 -0.06
CA TRP A 46 8.22 7.64 -1.28
C TRP A 46 8.69 9.08 -1.11
N SER A 47 8.15 9.77 -0.09
CA SER A 47 8.45 11.17 0.24
C SER A 47 9.94 11.38 0.57
N LYS A 48 10.56 10.40 1.25
CA LYS A 48 12.00 10.41 1.52
C LYS A 48 12.82 10.19 0.26
N GLY A 49 12.48 9.18 -0.55
CA GLY A 49 13.18 8.87 -1.80
C GLY A 49 13.17 10.04 -2.79
N GLN A 50 12.03 10.71 -2.94
CA GLN A 50 11.93 11.91 -3.77
C GLN A 50 12.84 13.05 -3.26
N ARG A 51 12.81 13.32 -1.94
CA ARG A 51 13.64 14.36 -1.33
C ARG A 51 15.12 14.07 -1.48
N ASP A 52 15.54 12.84 -1.21
CA ASP A 52 16.93 12.40 -1.31
C ASP A 52 17.39 12.45 -2.77
N ALA A 53 16.53 12.09 -3.73
CA ALA A 53 16.83 12.21 -5.16
C ALA A 53 17.12 13.66 -5.55
N ILE A 54 16.25 14.61 -5.18
CA ILE A 54 16.46 16.04 -5.47
C ILE A 54 17.77 16.52 -4.86
N TYR A 55 18.05 16.15 -3.61
CA TYR A 55 19.28 16.52 -2.90
C TYR A 55 20.54 16.03 -3.62
N PHE A 56 20.60 14.73 -3.95
CA PHE A 56 21.78 14.16 -4.61
C PHE A 56 21.95 14.64 -6.04
N LEU A 57 20.86 14.92 -6.75
CA LEU A 57 20.92 15.52 -8.08
C LEU A 57 21.53 16.93 -8.02
N HIS A 58 21.07 17.79 -7.11
CA HIS A 58 21.66 19.11 -6.92
C HIS A 58 23.15 19.03 -6.56
N SER A 59 23.52 18.16 -5.62
CA SER A 59 24.92 17.97 -5.23
C SER A 59 25.80 17.49 -6.40
N TYR A 60 25.26 16.65 -7.29
CA TYR A 60 25.95 16.25 -8.52
C TYR A 60 26.14 17.42 -9.49
N LEU A 61 25.13 18.29 -9.66
CA LEU A 61 25.23 19.44 -10.54
C LEU A 61 26.27 20.47 -10.06
N ASP A 62 26.43 20.61 -8.75
CA ASP A 62 27.40 21.55 -8.15
C ASP A 62 28.85 21.06 -8.29
N ASN A 63 29.10 19.77 -8.02
CA ASN A 63 30.46 19.24 -7.85
C ASN A 63 30.89 18.22 -8.92
N GLY A 64 29.96 17.72 -9.75
CA GLY A 64 30.22 16.72 -10.79
C GLY A 64 30.57 15.32 -10.27
N GLU A 65 30.37 15.05 -8.98
CA GLU A 65 30.80 13.80 -8.33
C GLU A 65 29.93 12.59 -8.74
N PRO A 66 30.50 11.56 -9.40
CA PRO A 66 29.73 10.42 -9.89
C PRO A 66 29.07 9.59 -8.78
N GLU A 67 29.56 9.68 -7.54
CA GLU A 67 28.93 9.05 -6.37
C GLU A 67 27.54 9.66 -6.08
N GLN A 68 27.39 10.98 -6.22
CA GLN A 68 26.11 11.66 -6.00
C GLN A 68 25.08 11.24 -7.07
N LEU A 69 25.54 11.05 -8.31
CA LEU A 69 24.69 10.52 -9.37
C LEU A 69 24.22 9.09 -9.07
N ALA A 70 25.08 8.25 -8.50
CA ALA A 70 24.70 6.89 -8.08
C ALA A 70 23.67 6.92 -6.94
N ARG A 71 23.85 7.81 -5.96
CA ARG A 71 22.90 8.00 -4.85
C ARG A 71 21.56 8.55 -5.31
N TYR A 72 21.55 9.50 -6.25
CA TYR A 72 20.33 9.96 -6.92
C TYR A 72 19.57 8.80 -7.56
N ARG A 73 20.25 7.97 -8.35
CA ARG A 73 19.64 6.81 -9.03
C ARG A 73 19.03 5.81 -8.04
N ALA A 74 19.70 5.57 -6.91
CA ALA A 74 19.17 4.72 -5.86
C ALA A 74 17.94 5.33 -5.18
N ALA A 75 17.98 6.64 -4.89
CA ALA A 75 16.88 7.34 -4.23
C ALA A 75 15.63 7.47 -5.12
N ILE A 76 15.80 7.79 -6.41
CA ILE A 76 14.68 7.93 -7.36
C ILE A 76 14.05 6.58 -7.72
N ALA A 77 14.78 5.47 -7.57
CA ALA A 77 14.24 4.13 -7.83
C ALA A 77 13.06 3.77 -6.92
N ILE A 78 13.02 4.32 -5.70
CA ILE A 78 11.93 4.11 -4.73
C ILE A 78 10.59 4.65 -5.27
N PRO A 79 10.44 5.98 -5.51
CA PRO A 79 9.19 6.52 -6.02
C PRO A 79 8.82 6.00 -7.41
N LEU A 80 9.81 5.64 -8.24
CA LEU A 80 9.55 4.96 -9.53
C LEU A 80 8.96 3.56 -9.34
N GLY A 81 9.43 2.80 -8.34
CA GLY A 81 8.85 1.51 -7.99
C GLY A 81 7.38 1.62 -7.56
N ASP A 82 7.07 2.60 -6.70
CA ASP A 82 5.68 2.85 -6.28
C ASP A 82 4.79 3.32 -7.43
N ARG A 83 5.33 4.14 -8.34
CA ARG A 83 4.65 4.53 -9.60
C ARG A 83 4.36 3.31 -10.45
N ASP A 84 5.33 2.43 -10.66
CA ASP A 84 5.14 1.23 -11.48
C ASP A 84 4.12 0.28 -10.84
N ALA A 85 4.12 0.16 -9.50
CA ALA A 85 3.11 -0.59 -8.77
C ALA A 85 1.71 0.00 -8.99
N ARG A 86 1.57 1.32 -8.88
CA ARG A 86 0.33 2.04 -9.12
C ARG A 86 -0.20 1.80 -10.53
N LEU A 87 0.64 1.96 -11.54
CA LEU A 87 0.27 1.76 -12.94
C LEU A 87 -0.15 0.32 -13.22
N ALA A 88 0.52 -0.67 -12.62
CA ALA A 88 0.15 -2.07 -12.71
C ALA A 88 -1.23 -2.36 -12.08
N LEU A 89 -1.57 -1.69 -10.97
CA LEU A 89 -2.88 -1.82 -10.32
C LEU A 89 -4.00 -1.06 -11.04
N GLU A 90 -3.67 0.00 -11.77
CA GLU A 90 -4.59 0.77 -12.60
C GLU A 90 -4.86 0.14 -13.98
N ALA A 91 -4.06 -0.87 -14.38
CA ALA A 91 -4.28 -1.62 -15.61
C ALA A 91 -5.60 -2.41 -15.58
N ASP A 92 -6.12 -2.74 -16.76
CA ASP A 92 -7.29 -3.60 -16.93
C ASP A 92 -6.96 -4.82 -17.81
N PRO A 93 -6.87 -6.04 -17.24
CA PRO A 93 -6.97 -6.36 -15.81
C PRO A 93 -5.73 -5.92 -15.01
N PRO A 94 -5.83 -5.72 -13.68
CA PRO A 94 -4.68 -5.38 -12.85
C PRO A 94 -3.60 -6.46 -12.86
N ASP A 95 -2.33 -6.05 -13.03
CA ASP A 95 -1.18 -6.95 -12.94
C ASP A 95 -0.63 -6.98 -11.50
N LEU A 96 -1.08 -7.97 -10.73
CA LEU A 96 -0.70 -8.10 -9.33
C LEU A 96 0.78 -8.48 -9.14
N ALA A 97 1.39 -9.15 -10.13
CA ALA A 97 2.79 -9.54 -10.04
C ALA A 97 3.71 -8.34 -10.29
N ALA A 98 3.39 -7.53 -11.31
CA ALA A 98 4.07 -6.27 -11.56
C ALA A 98 3.87 -5.28 -10.39
N ALA A 99 2.67 -5.23 -9.81
CA ALA A 99 2.41 -4.42 -8.62
C ALA A 99 3.29 -4.81 -7.44
N ALA A 100 3.42 -6.11 -7.15
CA ALA A 100 4.30 -6.60 -6.10
C ALA A 100 5.78 -6.27 -6.37
N ALA A 101 6.23 -6.39 -7.62
CA ALA A 101 7.60 -6.03 -7.99
C ALA A 101 7.88 -4.53 -7.78
N GLY A 102 6.94 -3.66 -8.16
CA GLY A 102 7.04 -2.23 -7.94
C GLY A 102 7.09 -1.87 -6.45
N TYR A 103 6.22 -2.45 -5.63
CA TYR A 103 6.24 -2.21 -4.17
C TYR A 103 7.53 -2.68 -3.50
N LEU A 104 8.09 -3.80 -3.94
CA LEU A 104 9.40 -4.28 -3.46
C LEU A 104 10.52 -3.31 -3.82
N GLN A 105 10.51 -2.77 -5.04
CA GLN A 105 11.45 -1.73 -5.46
C GLN A 105 11.26 -0.43 -4.66
N GLY A 106 10.02 -0.10 -4.31
CA GLY A 106 9.67 0.99 -3.39
C GLY A 106 10.11 0.76 -1.93
N GLY A 107 10.72 -0.39 -1.62
CA GLY A 107 11.24 -0.71 -0.30
C GLY A 107 10.19 -1.17 0.71
N ASN A 108 8.96 -1.45 0.25
CA ASN A 108 7.92 -2.00 1.12
C ASN A 108 8.28 -3.44 1.55
N HIS A 109 7.90 -3.80 2.78
CA HIS A 109 8.16 -5.14 3.29
C HIS A 109 7.29 -6.18 2.54
N PRO A 110 7.82 -7.36 2.16
CA PRO A 110 7.06 -8.36 1.41
C PRO A 110 5.71 -8.76 2.04
N ASP A 111 5.67 -8.85 3.38
CA ASP A 111 4.45 -9.22 4.12
C ASP A 111 3.35 -8.15 4.06
N ASP A 112 3.71 -6.90 3.78
CA ASP A 112 2.78 -5.77 3.70
C ASP A 112 2.16 -5.62 2.30
N ILE A 113 2.80 -6.18 1.26
CA ILE A 113 2.40 -6.04 -0.15
C ILE A 113 0.96 -6.51 -0.41
N PRO A 114 0.50 -7.67 0.11
CA PRO A 114 -0.89 -8.09 -0.09
C PRO A 114 -1.89 -7.10 0.51
N GLY A 115 -1.58 -6.55 1.68
CA GLY A 115 -2.42 -5.55 2.37
C GLY A 115 -2.47 -4.23 1.61
N LEU A 116 -1.31 -3.73 1.14
CA LEU A 116 -1.20 -2.54 0.29
C LEU A 116 -1.99 -2.68 -1.00
N THR A 117 -1.81 -3.81 -1.69
CA THR A 117 -2.50 -4.12 -2.94
C THR A 117 -4.02 -4.15 -2.74
N TRP A 118 -4.49 -4.80 -1.68
CA TRP A 118 -5.90 -4.84 -1.33
C TRP A 118 -6.44 -3.44 -1.00
N LEU A 119 -5.72 -2.69 -0.15
CA LEU A 119 -6.12 -1.34 0.24
C LEU A 119 -6.23 -0.42 -0.98
N TYR A 120 -5.22 -0.41 -1.85
CA TYR A 120 -5.23 0.41 -3.07
C TYR A 120 -6.42 0.06 -3.98
N ARG A 121 -6.66 -1.23 -4.23
CA ARG A 121 -7.73 -1.67 -5.15
C ARG A 121 -9.13 -1.35 -4.64
N TYR A 122 -9.37 -1.47 -3.33
CA TYR A 122 -10.71 -1.38 -2.77
C TYR A 122 -11.01 -0.08 -2.02
N PHE A 123 -9.99 0.72 -1.69
CA PHE A 123 -10.11 1.93 -0.87
C PHE A 123 -9.40 3.16 -1.44
N SER A 124 -8.81 3.09 -2.63
CA SER A 124 -8.24 4.27 -3.31
C SER A 124 -9.24 5.40 -3.56
N TRP A 125 -10.54 5.14 -3.44
CA TRP A 125 -11.60 6.15 -3.51
C TRP A 125 -11.75 6.99 -2.24
N LEU A 126 -11.12 6.61 -1.13
CA LEU A 126 -11.14 7.42 0.09
C LEU A 126 -10.44 8.76 -0.14
N PRO A 127 -10.97 9.89 0.36
CA PRO A 127 -10.43 11.22 0.08
C PRO A 127 -8.93 11.37 0.36
N ASP A 128 -8.45 10.84 1.49
CA ASP A 128 -7.03 10.93 1.87
C ASP A 128 -6.13 10.18 0.87
N MET A 129 -6.55 8.99 0.43
CA MET A 129 -5.82 8.23 -0.59
C MET A 129 -5.89 8.90 -1.96
N GLN A 130 -7.07 9.41 -2.35
CA GLN A 130 -7.22 10.12 -3.61
C GLN A 130 -6.28 11.32 -3.68
N ASN A 131 -6.18 12.11 -2.60
CA ASN A 131 -5.28 13.26 -2.53
C ASN A 131 -3.83 12.83 -2.75
N SER A 132 -3.34 11.82 -2.02
CA SER A 132 -1.98 11.28 -2.22
C SER A 132 -1.76 10.79 -3.65
N ILE A 133 -2.73 10.05 -4.22
CA ILE A 133 -2.63 9.54 -5.59
C ILE A 133 -2.54 10.68 -6.62
N GLN A 134 -3.29 11.77 -6.43
CA GLN A 134 -3.17 12.93 -7.32
C GLN A 134 -1.81 13.59 -7.19
N ASP A 135 -1.31 13.77 -5.97
CA ASP A 135 0.02 14.35 -5.74
C ASP A 135 1.12 13.51 -6.41
N TRP A 136 1.02 12.18 -6.31
CA TRP A 136 1.94 11.26 -7.01
C TRP A 136 1.84 11.39 -8.53
N ARG A 137 0.63 11.46 -9.09
CA ARG A 137 0.45 11.65 -10.54
C ARG A 137 1.03 12.97 -11.04
N VAL A 138 0.91 14.04 -10.24
CA VAL A 138 1.54 15.33 -10.56
C VAL A 138 3.06 15.21 -10.49
N ALA A 139 3.59 14.55 -9.46
CA ALA A 139 5.02 14.33 -9.30
C ALA A 139 5.60 13.50 -10.46
N ASP A 140 4.90 12.46 -10.91
CA ASP A 140 5.30 11.59 -12.03
C ASP A 140 5.58 12.38 -13.32
N VAL A 141 4.84 13.46 -13.57
CA VAL A 141 5.06 14.34 -14.73
C VAL A 141 6.40 15.06 -14.64
N GLY A 142 6.83 15.44 -13.44
CA GLY A 142 8.11 16.11 -13.20
C GLY A 142 9.32 15.16 -13.08
N MET A 143 9.09 13.84 -13.08
CA MET A 143 10.16 12.83 -13.06
C MET A 143 10.61 12.38 -14.46
N LEU A 144 9.91 12.80 -15.52
CA LEU A 144 10.24 12.58 -16.94
C LEU A 144 11.01 13.77 -17.52
#